data_AF-A0A6B2GAM9-F1
#
_entry.id   AF-A0A6B2GAM9-F1
#
_cell.length_a   1.000
_cell.length_b   1.000
_cell.length_c   1.000
_cell.angle_alpha   90.00
_cell.angle_beta   90.00
_cell.angle_gamma   90.00
#
_symmetry.space_group_name_H-M   'P 1'
#
loop_
_entity.id
_entity.type
_entity.pdbx_description
1 polymer ?
#
loop_
_entity_poly.entity_id
_entity_poly.type
_entity_poly.pdbx_seq_one_letter_code
_entity_poly.pdbx_strand_id
1 'polypeptide(L)'
;KIVDLSISILNKTIEEPLEQFNNAFHPEVEETQRCVEARVLPLHRIKKIIKMDNDVRLVNPECVDLMALICEEFIRHLAKNMVENAKSNNKKVVSEKDLHEIIRTHPDLSFLDGCID
;
A
#
# COMPACT_ATOMS: atom_id res chain seq x y z
N LYS A 1 -24.71 -6.90 -15.26
CA LYS A 1 -23.91 -8.15 -15.17
C LYS A 1 -22.45 -7.90 -14.74
N ILE A 2 -21.67 -7.07 -15.45
CA ILE A 2 -20.39 -6.51 -14.94
C ILE A 2 -20.64 -5.45 -13.85
N VAL A 3 -21.82 -4.84 -13.87
CA VAL A 3 -22.15 -3.62 -13.12
C VAL A 3 -22.72 -3.90 -11.73
N ASP A 4 -23.23 -5.09 -11.45
CA ASP A 4 -24.10 -5.32 -10.28
C ASP A 4 -23.36 -5.89 -9.05
N LEU A 5 -22.27 -6.63 -9.24
CA LEU A 5 -21.55 -7.28 -8.14
C LEU A 5 -20.47 -6.38 -7.54
N SER A 6 -19.82 -5.56 -8.37
CA SER A 6 -18.91 -4.51 -7.90
C SER A 6 -19.64 -3.30 -7.33
N ILE A 7 -20.95 -3.16 -7.58
CA ILE A 7 -21.83 -2.21 -6.85
C ILE A 7 -22.33 -2.83 -5.53
N SER A 8 -22.28 -4.15 -5.38
CA SER A 8 -22.44 -4.79 -4.06
C SER A 8 -21.23 -4.55 -3.13
N ILE A 9 -20.08 -4.13 -3.68
CA ILE A 9 -18.94 -3.59 -2.92
C ILE A 9 -19.34 -2.30 -2.17
N LEU A 10 -20.45 -1.63 -2.56
CA LEU A 10 -20.82 -0.31 -2.06
C LEU A 10 -21.50 -0.28 -0.67
N ASN A 11 -22.20 -1.32 -0.17
CA ASN A 11 -23.37 -1.02 0.69
C ASN A 11 -23.47 -1.61 2.12
N LYS A 12 -22.50 -2.35 2.71
CA LYS A 12 -22.79 -3.15 3.94
C LYS A 12 -21.95 -3.02 5.23
N THR A 13 -20.85 -2.28 5.34
CA THR A 13 -20.17 -2.12 6.65
C THR A 13 -19.43 -0.76 6.74
N ILE A 14 -20.02 0.43 6.99
CA ILE A 14 -20.87 0.93 8.11
C ILE A 14 -20.02 1.02 9.40
N GLU A 15 -19.54 2.16 9.96
CA GLU A 15 -19.80 3.61 9.82
C GLU A 15 -18.52 4.47 10.07
N GLU A 16 -18.30 5.47 9.20
CA GLU A 16 -17.45 6.68 9.30
C GLU A 16 -15.89 6.63 9.38
N PRO A 17 -15.17 7.62 8.77
CA PRO A 17 -15.44 8.34 7.51
C PRO A 17 -14.35 8.09 6.45
N LEU A 18 -14.80 7.57 5.30
CA LEU A 18 -14.04 7.14 4.11
C LEU A 18 -13.59 8.29 3.18
N GLU A 19 -13.94 9.55 3.47
CA GLU A 19 -13.75 10.65 2.51
C GLU A 19 -12.28 11.06 2.31
N GLN A 20 -11.42 10.88 3.31
CA GLN A 20 -10.00 11.25 3.19
C GLN A 20 -9.21 10.26 2.32
N PHE A 21 -9.63 9.00 2.24
CA PHE A 21 -8.90 7.96 1.52
C PHE A 21 -9.11 8.03 0.01
N ASN A 22 -10.31 8.41 -0.44
CA ASN A 22 -10.68 8.43 -1.86
C ASN A 22 -9.95 9.49 -2.69
N ASN A 23 -9.46 10.58 -2.08
CA ASN A 23 -8.82 11.66 -2.84
C ASN A 23 -7.32 11.43 -3.10
N ALA A 24 -6.67 10.51 -2.38
CA ALA A 24 -5.23 10.26 -2.49
C ALA A 24 -4.87 9.14 -3.49
N PHE A 25 -5.82 8.24 -3.80
CA PHE A 25 -5.61 7.07 -4.65
C PHE A 25 -6.43 7.16 -5.95
N HIS A 26 -6.05 8.09 -6.82
CA HIS A 26 -6.36 7.97 -8.26
C HIS A 26 -5.10 7.51 -9.01
N PRO A 27 -4.80 6.19 -9.03
CA PRO A 27 -3.85 5.69 -10.01
C PRO A 27 -4.53 5.81 -11.37
N GLU A 28 -3.88 6.51 -12.29
CA GLU A 28 -4.22 6.53 -13.70
C GLU A 28 -4.00 5.09 -14.22
N VAL A 29 -5.05 4.26 -14.19
CA VAL A 29 -4.95 2.85 -14.57
C VAL A 29 -5.02 2.76 -16.08
N GLU A 30 -3.86 2.88 -16.74
CA GLU A 30 -3.69 2.35 -18.09
C GLU A 30 -3.95 0.83 -18.04
N GLU A 31 -4.90 0.37 -18.86
CA GLU A 31 -5.19 -1.04 -19.12
C GLU A 31 -3.98 -1.72 -19.76
N THR A 32 -2.96 -2.01 -18.96
CA THR A 32 -1.98 -3.03 -19.30
C THR A 32 -2.61 -4.37 -18.98
N GLN A 33 -2.90 -5.11 -20.04
CA GLN A 33 -3.32 -6.50 -20.01
C GLN A 33 -2.34 -7.31 -19.16
N ARG A 34 -2.65 -7.45 -17.87
CA ARG A 34 -1.83 -8.23 -16.94
C ARG A 34 -1.97 -9.69 -17.35
N CYS A 35 -0.97 -10.22 -18.06
CA CYS A 35 -0.55 -11.59 -17.79
C CYS A 35 -0.56 -11.75 -16.27
N VAL A 36 -1.16 -12.82 -15.74
CA VAL A 36 -1.17 -13.08 -14.30
C VAL A 36 0.25 -13.45 -13.90
N GLU A 37 1.13 -12.44 -13.86
CA GLU A 37 2.48 -12.55 -13.37
C GLU A 37 2.38 -12.89 -11.89
N ALA A 38 3.12 -13.91 -11.48
CA ALA A 38 3.16 -14.30 -10.08
C ALA A 38 3.65 -13.11 -9.24
N ARG A 39 3.02 -12.88 -8.09
CA ARG A 39 3.45 -11.85 -7.14
C ARG A 39 4.91 -12.03 -6.78
N VAL A 40 5.64 -10.92 -6.71
CA VAL A 40 7.06 -10.91 -6.31
C VAL A 40 7.16 -11.21 -4.81
N LEU A 41 6.19 -10.71 -4.04
CA LEU A 41 6.13 -10.95 -2.61
C LEU A 41 5.54 -12.34 -2.29
N PRO A 42 6.15 -13.10 -1.36
CA PRO A 42 5.68 -14.43 -1.00
C PRO A 42 4.34 -14.39 -0.24
N LEU A 43 3.25 -14.81 -0.89
CA LEU A 43 1.88 -14.76 -0.34
C LEU A 43 1.74 -15.39 1.04
N HIS A 44 2.44 -16.50 1.30
CA HIS A 44 2.41 -17.15 2.62
C HIS A 44 2.98 -16.26 3.74
N ARG A 45 3.97 -15.41 3.45
CA ARG A 45 4.52 -14.46 4.42
C ARG A 45 3.56 -13.32 4.68
N ILE A 46 2.92 -12.80 3.62
CA ILE A 46 1.87 -11.77 3.74
C ILE A 46 0.73 -12.29 4.62
N LYS A 47 0.24 -13.50 4.35
CA LYS A 47 -0.80 -14.13 5.18
C LYS A 47 -0.40 -14.29 6.64
N LYS A 48 0.88 -14.60 6.91
CA LYS A 48 1.40 -14.67 8.28
C LYS A 48 1.39 -13.31 8.96
N ILE A 49 1.83 -12.24 8.28
CA ILE A 49 1.83 -10.87 8.80
C ILE A 49 0.39 -10.43 9.11
N ILE A 50 -0.55 -10.66 8.19
CA ILE A 50 -1.98 -10.34 8.41
C ILE A 50 -2.52 -11.05 9.67
N LYS A 51 -2.12 -12.30 9.91
CA LYS A 51 -2.53 -13.09 11.09
C LYS A 51 -1.74 -12.80 12.37
N MET A 52 -0.79 -11.86 12.35
CA MET A 52 -0.17 -11.37 13.59
C MET A 52 -1.15 -10.52 14.40
N ASP A 53 -2.16 -9.97 13.74
CA ASP A 53 -3.29 -9.33 14.42
C ASP A 53 -4.21 -10.40 15.04
N ASN A 54 -4.34 -10.35 16.37
CA ASN A 54 -5.12 -11.30 17.16
C ASN A 54 -6.63 -11.27 16.83
N ASP A 55 -7.12 -10.17 16.29
CA ASP A 55 -8.53 -10.02 15.90
C ASP A 55 -8.83 -10.67 14.54
N VAL A 56 -7.79 -11.07 13.79
CA VAL A 56 -7.92 -11.68 12.46
C VAL A 56 -8.03 -13.21 12.53
N ARG A 57 -9.26 -13.71 12.41
CA ARG A 57 -9.54 -15.17 12.44
C ARG A 57 -9.31 -15.85 11.10
N LEU A 58 -9.92 -15.33 10.04
CA LEU A 58 -9.89 -15.88 8.68
C LEU A 58 -9.36 -14.84 7.70
N VAL A 59 -8.66 -15.30 6.67
CA VAL A 59 -8.14 -14.44 5.59
C VAL A 59 -8.42 -15.14 4.26
N ASN A 60 -9.19 -14.48 3.39
CA ASN A 60 -9.49 -14.98 2.05
C ASN A 60 -8.23 -14.88 1.16
N PRO A 61 -7.99 -15.84 0.25
CA PRO A 61 -6.84 -15.78 -0.66
C PRO A 61 -6.78 -14.52 -1.51
N GLU A 62 -7.93 -14.00 -1.95
CA GLU A 62 -8.03 -12.75 -2.73
C GLU A 62 -7.52 -11.53 -1.95
N CYS A 63 -7.76 -11.48 -0.63
CA CYS A 63 -7.22 -10.42 0.22
C CYS A 63 -5.70 -10.50 0.31
N VAL A 64 -5.13 -11.70 0.36
CA VAL A 64 -3.67 -11.89 0.39
C VAL A 64 -3.03 -11.43 -0.92
N ASP A 65 -3.68 -11.73 -2.05
CA ASP A 65 -3.21 -11.29 -3.37
C ASP A 65 -3.31 -9.77 -3.55
N LEU A 66 -4.41 -9.16 -3.11
CA LEU A 66 -4.58 -7.71 -3.13
C LEU A 66 -3.57 -7.01 -2.22
N MET A 67 -3.35 -7.52 -1.01
CA MET A 67 -2.32 -6.99 -0.11
C MET A 67 -0.93 -7.09 -0.73
N ALA A 68 -0.62 -8.17 -1.46
CA ALA A 68 0.65 -8.28 -2.18
C ALA A 68 0.80 -7.15 -3.21
N LEU A 69 -0.23 -6.89 -4.03
CA LEU A 69 -0.24 -5.79 -4.99
C LEU A 69 -0.01 -4.44 -4.30
N ILE A 70 -0.75 -4.17 -3.22
CA ILE A 70 -0.67 -2.89 -2.50
C ILE A 70 0.72 -2.72 -1.89
N CYS A 71 1.27 -3.76 -1.26
CA CYS A 71 2.61 -3.70 -0.68
C CYS A 71 3.69 -3.48 -1.75
N GLU A 72 3.58 -4.12 -2.90
CA GLU A 72 4.50 -3.89 -4.03
C GLU A 72 4.46 -2.42 -4.47
N GLU A 73 3.25 -1.85 -4.58
CA GLU A 73 3.11 -0.46 -5.00
C GLU A 73 3.52 0.55 -3.92
N PHE A 74 3.25 0.23 -2.65
CA PHE A 74 3.71 1.00 -1.51
C PHE A 74 5.25 1.08 -1.44
N ILE A 75 5.95 -0.05 -1.65
CA ILE A 75 7.43 -0.06 -1.66
C ILE A 75 7.97 0.80 -2.81
N ARG A 76 7.36 0.71 -3.99
CA ARG A 76 7.76 1.53 -5.15
C ARG A 76 7.54 3.02 -4.89
N HIS A 77 6.39 3.38 -4.33
CA HIS A 77 6.07 4.75 -3.93
C HIS A 77 7.07 5.29 -2.91
N LEU A 78 7.31 4.56 -1.82
CA LEU A 78 8.26 4.95 -0.77
C LEU A 78 9.68 5.12 -1.34
N ALA A 79 10.15 4.14 -2.12
CA ALA A 79 11.48 4.20 -2.71
C ALA A 79 11.65 5.40 -3.65
N LYS A 80 10.62 5.73 -4.45
CA LYS A 80 10.63 6.90 -5.33
C LYS A 80 10.79 8.19 -4.53
N ASN A 81 9.96 8.40 -3.50
CA ASN A 81 10.05 9.60 -2.65
C ASN A 81 11.42 9.73 -1.97
N MET A 82 11.96 8.62 -1.43
CA MET A 82 13.28 8.63 -0.79
C MET A 82 14.40 8.97 -1.77
N VAL A 83 14.36 8.43 -3.00
CA VAL A 83 15.35 8.73 -4.04
C VAL A 83 15.24 10.19 -4.50
N GLU A 84 14.03 10.72 -4.64
CA GLU A 84 13.78 12.12 -5.00
C GLU A 84 14.28 13.08 -3.91
N ASN A 85 14.06 12.76 -2.63
CA ASN A 85 14.58 13.54 -1.52
C ASN A 85 16.13 13.52 -1.47
N ALA A 86 16.73 12.33 -1.62
CA ALA A 86 18.19 12.21 -1.66
C ALA A 86 18.80 13.00 -2.83
N LYS A 87 18.18 12.96 -4.01
CA LYS A 87 18.59 13.76 -5.17
C LYS A 87 18.48 15.26 -4.92
N SER A 88 17.39 15.71 -4.31
CA SER A 88 17.18 17.12 -3.93
C SER A 88 18.25 17.62 -2.95
N ASN A 89 18.74 16.71 -2.10
CA ASN A 89 19.86 16.93 -1.18
C ASN A 89 21.25 16.70 -1.80
N ASN A 90 21.36 16.57 -3.13
CA ASN A 90 22.60 16.28 -3.87
C ASN A 90 23.33 15.00 -3.42
N LYS A 91 22.61 14.04 -2.85
CA LYS A 91 23.14 12.74 -2.43
C LYS A 91 22.93 11.70 -3.52
N LYS A 92 23.91 10.79 -3.67
CA LYS A 92 23.80 9.59 -4.53
C LYS A 92 23.33 8.34 -3.77
N VAL A 93 23.36 8.40 -2.44
CA VAL A 93 23.02 7.31 -1.54
C VAL A 93 21.83 7.76 -0.69
N VAL A 94 20.81 6.91 -0.64
CA VAL A 94 19.66 7.10 0.25
C VAL A 94 20.07 6.70 1.66
N SER A 95 19.85 7.59 2.62
CA SER A 95 20.16 7.39 4.03
C SER A 95 18.90 7.26 4.86
N GLU A 96 19.02 6.68 6.06
CA GLU A 96 17.92 6.58 7.01
C GLU A 96 17.35 7.96 7.39
N LYS A 97 18.19 9.00 7.44
CA LYS A 97 17.73 10.38 7.65
C LYS A 97 16.77 10.85 6.56
N ASP A 98 16.97 10.41 5.32
CA ASP A 98 16.07 10.75 4.21
C ASP A 98 14.71 10.05 4.39
N LEU A 99 14.67 8.86 5.03
CA LEU A 99 13.43 8.16 5.37
C LEU A 99 12.65 8.91 6.45
N HIS A 100 13.31 9.27 7.55
CA HIS A 100 12.70 10.05 8.63
C HIS A 100 12.14 11.39 8.14
N GLU A 101 12.86 12.06 7.24
CA GLU A 101 12.39 13.30 6.62
C GLU A 101 11.13 13.06 5.78
N ILE A 102 11.13 12.03 4.92
CA ILE A 102 9.99 11.65 4.10
C ILE A 102 8.76 11.32 4.95
N ILE A 103 8.91 10.52 6.01
CA ILE A 103 7.82 10.19 6.95
C ILE A 103 7.22 11.47 7.57
N ARG A 104 8.07 12.44 7.93
CA ARG A 104 7.63 13.72 8.51
C ARG A 104 6.94 14.65 7.50
N THR A 105 7.31 14.61 6.23
CA THR A 105 6.78 15.52 5.20
C THR A 105 5.57 14.95 4.45
N HIS A 106 5.36 13.64 4.47
CA HIS A 106 4.28 12.94 3.76
C HIS A 106 3.25 12.38 4.76
N PRO A 107 2.09 13.03 4.93
CA PRO A 107 1.08 12.61 5.92
C PRO A 107 0.56 11.18 5.70
N ASP A 108 0.54 10.72 4.46
CA ASP A 108 0.18 9.36 4.04
C ASP A 108 1.19 8.30 4.51
N LEU A 109 2.40 8.70 4.91
CA LEU A 109 3.44 7.84 5.47
C LEU A 109 3.57 7.97 7.00
N SER A 110 2.76 8.80 7.65
CA SER A 110 2.82 9.06 9.10
C SER A 110 2.62 7.81 9.96
N PHE A 111 1.96 6.78 9.44
CA PHE A 111 1.79 5.49 10.13
C PHE A 111 3.11 4.73 10.37
N LEU A 112 4.21 5.16 9.72
CA LEU A 112 5.55 4.62 9.91
C LEU A 112 6.35 5.35 11.00
N ASP A 113 5.83 6.45 11.55
CA ASP A 113 6.53 7.20 12.59
C ASP A 113 6.71 6.33 13.85
N GLY A 114 7.93 6.30 14.39
CA GLY A 114 8.32 5.43 15.50
C GLY A 114 8.41 3.92 15.18
N CYS A 115 8.28 3.51 13.90
CA CYS A 115 8.49 2.11 13.50
C CYS A 115 9.94 1.78 13.12
N ILE A 116 10.80 2.79 13.01
CA ILE A 116 12.17 2.68 12.49
C ILE A 116 13.09 3.37 13.50
N ASP A 117 13.87 2.57 14.23
CA ASP A 117 14.86 3.00 15.25
C ASP A 117 16.30 2.83 14.76
#